data_AF-A0A8I1RZ45-F1
#
_entry.id   AF-A0A8I1RZ45-F1
#
_cell.length_a   1.000
_cell.length_b   1.000
_cell.length_c   1.000
_cell.angle_alpha   90.00
_cell.angle_beta   90.00
_cell.angle_gamma   90.00
#
_symmetry.space_group_name_H-M   'P 1'
#
loop_
_entity.id
_entity.type
_entity.pdbx_description
1 polymer ?
#
loop_
_entity_poly.entity_id
_entity_poly.type
_entity_poly.pdbx_seq_one_letter_code
_entity_poly.pdbx_strand_id
1 'polypeptide(L)'
;MRIATTILVMLATTLPAAAAGQAADHRVLPFTPSGQGDPQAVVCRAPQKLENAEGYGPEICLRNGIWILLTQDAKDLAADGRSVFKRPLVEEPHGNGPAEAVTCRKPPTITASRTWRGPVVCLENRVWASLYERGLTVTGDGRLVSTRMSGPATDPTGMPVIQTTPPPRDAPVIGGYYSPL
;
A
#
# COMPACT_ATOMS: atom_id res chain seq x y z
N MET A 1 43.17 -18.79 -63.35
CA MET A 1 43.79 -19.53 -62.23
C MET A 1 44.16 -18.55 -61.13
N ARG A 2 43.47 -18.59 -59.98
CA ARG A 2 44.04 -18.55 -58.62
C ARG A 2 42.89 -18.44 -57.62
N ILE A 3 42.71 -19.54 -56.91
CA ILE A 3 41.73 -19.82 -55.85
C ILE A 3 42.31 -19.21 -54.57
N ALA A 4 41.57 -18.35 -53.89
CA ALA A 4 41.93 -17.84 -52.57
C ALA A 4 40.93 -18.38 -51.54
N THR A 5 41.37 -19.42 -50.85
CA THR A 5 40.65 -20.17 -49.83
C THR A 5 40.71 -19.39 -48.51
N THR A 6 39.58 -18.83 -48.08
CA THR A 6 39.49 -18.14 -46.78
C THR A 6 39.07 -19.14 -45.70
N ILE A 7 39.95 -19.34 -44.73
CA ILE A 7 39.80 -20.30 -43.62
C ILE A 7 38.82 -19.74 -42.58
N LEU A 8 37.76 -20.50 -42.33
CA LEU A 8 36.76 -20.28 -41.30
C LEU A 8 37.26 -20.87 -39.96
N VAL A 9 37.63 -20.01 -39.00
CA VAL A 9 38.00 -20.44 -37.64
C VAL A 9 36.77 -20.33 -36.74
N MET A 10 36.11 -21.46 -36.49
CA MET A 10 35.03 -21.58 -35.52
C MET A 10 35.62 -21.75 -34.11
N LEU A 11 35.73 -20.66 -33.34
CA LEU A 11 35.98 -20.74 -31.90
C LEU A 11 34.66 -21.02 -31.17
N ALA A 12 34.43 -22.30 -30.84
CA ALA A 12 33.36 -22.70 -29.92
C ALA A 12 33.81 -22.46 -28.48
N THR A 13 33.46 -21.31 -27.90
CA THR A 13 33.67 -21.03 -26.47
C THR A 13 32.55 -21.68 -25.66
N THR A 14 32.80 -22.87 -25.12
CA THR A 14 31.95 -23.53 -24.14
C THR A 14 32.07 -22.80 -22.79
N LEU A 15 31.14 -21.91 -22.49
CA LEU A 15 31.02 -21.27 -21.18
C LEU A 15 30.31 -22.22 -20.21
N PRO A 16 30.86 -22.46 -19.00
CA PRO A 16 30.18 -23.24 -17.98
C PRO A 16 28.98 -22.44 -17.45
N ALA A 17 27.78 -22.97 -17.66
CA ALA A 17 26.56 -22.46 -17.04
C ALA A 17 26.62 -22.76 -15.54
N ALA A 18 27.07 -21.78 -14.75
CA ALA A 18 26.92 -21.81 -13.31
C ALA A 18 25.43 -21.64 -12.98
N ALA A 19 24.73 -22.77 -12.85
CA ALA A 19 23.42 -22.83 -12.22
C ALA A 19 23.59 -22.51 -10.73
N ALA A 20 23.55 -21.22 -10.40
CA ALA A 20 23.37 -20.77 -9.04
C ALA A 20 21.97 -21.23 -8.60
N GLY A 21 21.91 -22.41 -7.99
CA GLY A 21 20.74 -22.86 -7.24
C GLY A 21 20.54 -21.87 -6.09
N GLN A 22 19.72 -20.86 -6.32
CA GLN A 22 19.26 -19.97 -5.27
C GLN A 22 18.47 -20.85 -4.32
N ALA A 23 19.04 -21.12 -3.14
CA ALA A 23 18.30 -21.64 -2.02
C ALA A 23 17.00 -20.83 -1.94
N ALA A 24 15.85 -21.51 -2.04
CA ALA A 24 14.54 -20.90 -2.04
C ALA A 24 14.27 -20.30 -0.65
N ASP A 25 14.94 -19.18 -0.37
CA ASP A 25 14.62 -18.26 0.70
C ASP A 25 13.13 -18.00 0.58
N HIS A 26 12.35 -18.47 1.55
CA HIS A 26 10.90 -18.32 1.59
C HIS A 26 10.56 -16.85 1.86
N ARG A 27 10.96 -15.97 0.94
CA ARG A 27 10.53 -14.59 0.94
C ARG A 27 9.05 -14.60 0.66
N VAL A 28 8.29 -14.17 1.66
CA VAL A 28 6.89 -13.85 1.50
C VAL A 28 6.82 -12.68 0.52
N LEU A 29 6.56 -13.01 -0.76
CA LEU A 29 6.38 -12.01 -1.79
C LEU A 29 5.02 -11.32 -1.60
N PRO A 30 4.97 -9.99 -1.54
CA PRO A 30 3.71 -9.29 -1.34
C PRO A 30 2.78 -9.54 -2.53
N PHE A 31 1.51 -9.78 -2.23
CA PHE A 31 0.48 -10.00 -3.26
C PHE A 31 0.18 -8.71 -4.06
N THR A 32 0.24 -7.56 -3.40
CA THR A 32 0.13 -6.23 -4.02
C THR A 32 1.13 -5.27 -3.37
N PRO A 33 2.27 -4.98 -4.01
CA PRO A 33 3.25 -4.05 -3.48
C PRO A 33 2.61 -2.67 -3.25
N SER A 34 2.78 -2.13 -2.03
CA SER A 34 2.22 -0.83 -1.64
C SER A 34 3.01 0.36 -2.15
N GLY A 35 4.23 0.15 -2.63
CA GLY A 35 5.15 1.22 -2.98
C GLY A 35 5.93 1.79 -1.78
N GLN A 36 5.77 1.26 -0.56
CA GLN A 36 6.49 1.79 0.60
C GLN A 36 8.00 1.48 0.53
N GLY A 37 8.84 2.40 1.02
CA GLY A 37 10.30 2.23 1.08
C GLY A 37 11.05 3.03 0.00
N ASP A 38 12.26 2.58 -0.34
CA ASP A 38 13.14 3.23 -1.32
C ASP A 38 12.51 3.19 -2.73
N PRO A 39 12.25 4.35 -3.39
CA PRO A 39 11.68 4.40 -4.74
C PRO A 39 12.55 3.71 -5.81
N GLN A 40 13.86 3.57 -5.58
CA GLN A 40 14.80 2.95 -6.53
C GLN A 40 14.96 1.44 -6.32
N ALA A 41 14.49 0.89 -5.20
CA ALA A 41 14.53 -0.54 -4.95
C ALA A 41 13.67 -1.30 -5.97
N VAL A 42 14.10 -2.52 -6.34
CA VAL A 42 13.28 -3.44 -7.13
C VAL A 42 12.42 -4.25 -6.16
N VAL A 43 11.11 -4.20 -6.36
CA VAL A 43 10.14 -4.96 -5.58
C VAL A 43 9.40 -5.89 -6.51
N CYS A 44 9.44 -7.17 -6.16
CA CYS A 44 8.78 -8.24 -6.90
C CYS A 44 7.42 -8.57 -6.28
N ARG A 45 6.43 -8.78 -7.14
CA ARG A 45 5.10 -9.26 -6.79
C ARG A 45 5.01 -10.75 -7.10
N ALA A 46 4.39 -11.50 -6.19
CA ALA A 46 4.15 -12.92 -6.38
C ALA A 46 3.35 -13.21 -7.66
N PRO A 47 3.59 -14.36 -8.32
CA PRO A 47 2.71 -14.91 -9.36
C PRO A 47 1.24 -14.92 -8.91
N GLN A 48 0.35 -14.31 -9.70
CA GLN A 48 -1.09 -14.29 -9.42
C GLN A 48 -1.82 -15.28 -10.33
N LYS A 49 -2.93 -15.85 -9.86
CA LYS A 49 -3.76 -16.75 -10.66
C LYS A 49 -4.43 -15.99 -11.81
N LEU A 50 -4.40 -16.55 -13.02
CA LEU A 50 -5.07 -15.97 -14.18
C LEU A 50 -6.57 -16.28 -14.13
N GLU A 51 -7.44 -15.30 -14.40
CA GLU A 51 -8.91 -15.46 -14.28
C GLU A 51 -9.47 -16.55 -15.20
N ASN A 52 -8.86 -16.75 -16.38
CA ASN A 52 -9.36 -17.65 -17.43
C ASN A 52 -8.42 -18.82 -17.74
N ALA A 53 -7.35 -19.03 -16.97
CA ALA A 53 -6.37 -20.08 -17.25
C ALA A 53 -6.05 -20.94 -16.04
N GLU A 54 -5.78 -22.22 -16.29
CA GLU A 54 -5.21 -23.15 -15.31
C GLU A 54 -3.72 -22.84 -15.12
N GLY A 55 -3.43 -21.73 -14.44
CA GLY A 55 -2.05 -21.32 -14.22
C GLY A 55 -1.90 -20.03 -13.42
N TYR A 56 -0.65 -19.77 -13.05
CA TYR A 56 -0.23 -18.50 -12.47
C TYR A 56 0.46 -17.66 -13.56
N GLY A 57 0.25 -16.36 -13.50
CA GLY A 57 1.01 -15.40 -14.29
C GLY A 57 2.47 -15.32 -13.84
N PRO A 58 3.29 -14.52 -14.54
CA PRO A 58 4.69 -14.37 -14.19
C PRO A 58 4.87 -13.66 -12.85
N GLU A 59 6.02 -13.89 -12.22
CA GLU A 59 6.54 -12.97 -11.21
C GLU A 59 6.87 -11.63 -11.87
N ILE A 60 6.48 -10.53 -11.23
CA ILE A 60 6.66 -9.19 -11.81
C ILE A 60 7.52 -8.37 -10.86
N CYS A 61 8.74 -8.05 -11.30
CA CYS A 61 9.67 -7.19 -10.58
C CYS A 61 9.73 -5.81 -11.23
N LEU A 62 9.37 -4.78 -10.49
CA LEU A 62 9.43 -3.38 -10.94
C LEU A 62 10.17 -2.52 -9.93
N ARG A 63 10.61 -1.33 -10.35
CA ARG A 63 11.08 -0.30 -9.42
C ARG A 63 9.93 0.12 -8.50
N ASN A 64 10.22 0.31 -7.23
CA ASN A 64 9.24 0.69 -6.20
C ASN A 64 8.52 1.99 -6.56
N GLY A 65 9.21 2.94 -7.21
CA GLY A 65 8.59 4.15 -7.74
C GLY A 65 7.42 3.90 -8.69
N ILE A 66 7.44 2.81 -9.48
CA ILE A 66 6.32 2.45 -10.35
C ILE A 66 5.14 1.92 -9.51
N TRP A 67 5.40 1.12 -8.48
CA TRP A 67 4.38 0.65 -7.56
C TRP A 67 3.72 1.79 -6.77
N ILE A 68 4.49 2.82 -6.40
CA ILE A 68 3.97 4.06 -5.80
C ILE A 68 2.98 4.74 -6.74
N LEU A 69 3.37 4.96 -8.01
CA LEU A 69 2.51 5.63 -8.99
C LEU A 69 1.21 4.84 -9.25
N LEU A 70 1.31 3.53 -9.41
CA LEU A 70 0.13 2.67 -9.57
C LEU A 70 -0.80 2.77 -8.36
N THR A 71 -0.24 2.71 -7.15
CA THR A 71 -1.01 2.78 -5.91
C THR A 71 -1.67 4.15 -5.71
N GLN A 72 -0.98 5.24 -6.02
CA GLN A 72 -1.53 6.61 -5.96
C GLN A 72 -2.71 6.79 -6.92
N ASP A 73 -2.66 6.17 -8.10
CA ASP A 73 -3.72 6.20 -9.09
C ASP A 73 -4.87 5.21 -8.81
N ALA A 74 -4.81 4.47 -7.69
CA ALA A 74 -5.69 3.34 -7.39
C ALA A 74 -5.74 2.32 -8.54
N LYS A 75 -4.58 2.04 -9.12
CA LYS A 75 -4.38 1.05 -10.19
C LYS A 75 -3.54 -0.11 -9.66
N ASP A 76 -3.64 -1.23 -10.37
CA ASP A 76 -2.78 -2.39 -10.17
C ASP A 76 -2.48 -3.07 -11.51
N LEU A 77 -1.45 -3.89 -11.54
CA LEU A 77 -1.17 -4.76 -12.68
C LEU A 77 -2.04 -6.01 -12.60
N ALA A 78 -2.61 -6.45 -13.71
CA ALA A 78 -3.30 -7.73 -13.75
C ALA A 78 -2.31 -8.89 -13.62
N ALA A 79 -2.85 -10.09 -13.44
CA ALA A 79 -2.05 -11.31 -13.29
C ALA A 79 -1.17 -11.61 -14.52
N ASP A 80 -1.51 -11.10 -15.71
CA ASP A 80 -0.69 -11.22 -16.93
C ASP A 80 0.63 -10.42 -16.90
N GLY A 81 0.75 -9.49 -15.94
CA GLY A 81 1.88 -8.57 -15.80
C GLY A 81 2.01 -7.51 -16.89
N ARG A 82 0.97 -7.31 -17.70
CA ARG A 82 0.96 -6.37 -18.83
C ARG A 82 -0.18 -5.39 -18.75
N SER A 83 -1.37 -5.84 -18.39
CA SER A 83 -2.54 -4.98 -18.30
C SER A 83 -2.62 -4.30 -16.93
N VAL A 84 -3.18 -3.09 -16.90
CA VAL A 84 -3.39 -2.31 -15.68
C VAL A 84 -4.89 -2.16 -15.47
N PHE A 85 -5.40 -2.47 -14.28
CA PHE A 85 -6.80 -2.31 -13.92
C PHE A 85 -6.96 -1.31 -12.77
N LYS A 86 -8.16 -0.73 -12.64
CA LYS A 86 -8.49 0.13 -11.50
C LYS A 86 -8.95 -0.73 -10.33
N ARG A 87 -8.35 -0.51 -9.16
CA ARG A 87 -8.75 -1.16 -7.92
C ARG A 87 -10.16 -0.72 -7.52
N PRO A 88 -10.98 -1.62 -6.95
CA PRO A 88 -12.25 -1.24 -6.35
C PRO A 88 -12.00 -0.27 -5.19
N LEU A 89 -12.80 0.80 -5.12
CA LEU A 89 -12.74 1.76 -4.02
C LEU A 89 -13.76 1.37 -2.94
N VAL A 90 -13.32 1.34 -1.69
CA VAL A 90 -14.14 1.01 -0.52
C VAL A 90 -14.44 2.28 0.25
N GLU A 91 -15.69 2.50 0.70
CA GLU A 91 -16.04 3.72 1.45
C GLU A 91 -15.29 3.81 2.78
N GLU A 92 -15.31 2.74 3.56
CA GLU A 92 -14.67 2.67 4.89
C GLU A 92 -13.88 1.35 5.02
N PRO A 93 -12.61 1.32 4.59
CA PRO A 93 -11.79 0.12 4.70
C PRO A 93 -11.39 -0.15 6.16
N HIS A 94 -11.74 -1.34 6.65
CA HIS A 94 -11.40 -1.83 7.99
C HIS A 94 -10.21 -2.80 8.01
N GLY A 95 -9.53 -2.98 6.86
CA GLY A 95 -8.41 -3.91 6.74
C GLY A 95 -8.81 -5.39 6.55
N ASN A 96 -9.98 -5.64 5.98
CA ASN A 96 -10.43 -7.01 5.68
C ASN A 96 -9.57 -7.65 4.57
N GLY A 97 -9.21 -8.92 4.74
CA GLY A 97 -8.43 -9.70 3.76
C GLY A 97 -6.97 -9.90 4.18
N PRO A 98 -6.08 -10.29 3.24
CA PRO A 98 -4.66 -10.45 3.52
C PRO A 98 -4.03 -9.15 4.02
N ALA A 99 -3.11 -9.23 4.98
CA ALA A 99 -2.54 -8.07 5.68
C ALA A 99 -1.75 -7.13 4.77
N GLU A 100 -1.08 -7.71 3.77
CA GLU A 100 -0.26 -7.06 2.75
C GLU A 100 -1.04 -6.61 1.52
N ALA A 101 -2.34 -6.95 1.43
CA ALA A 101 -3.18 -6.46 0.34
C ALA A 101 -3.42 -4.95 0.48
N VAL A 102 -3.42 -4.23 -0.63
CA VAL A 102 -3.66 -2.78 -0.65
C VAL A 102 -5.12 -2.51 -0.99
N THR A 103 -5.82 -1.84 -0.07
CA THR A 103 -7.20 -1.38 -0.27
C THR A 103 -7.23 0.13 -0.42
N CYS A 104 -7.96 0.59 -1.41
CA CYS A 104 -8.13 2.01 -1.70
C CYS A 104 -9.45 2.53 -1.16
N ARG A 105 -9.40 3.66 -0.46
CA ARG A 105 -10.59 4.33 0.06
C ARG A 105 -11.20 5.24 -0.98
N LYS A 106 -12.53 5.19 -1.11
CA LYS A 106 -13.30 6.15 -1.88
C LYS A 106 -13.30 7.51 -1.16
N PRO A 107 -12.94 8.61 -1.83
CA PRO A 107 -12.99 9.92 -1.21
C PRO A 107 -14.43 10.30 -0.82
N PRO A 108 -14.68 10.75 0.42
CA PRO A 108 -16.00 11.22 0.81
C PRO A 108 -16.37 12.46 -0.02
N THR A 109 -17.65 12.58 -0.35
CA THR A 109 -18.17 13.80 -0.97
C THR A 109 -18.23 14.91 0.07
N ILE A 110 -17.43 15.95 -0.11
CA ILE A 110 -17.46 17.12 0.76
C ILE A 110 -18.76 17.87 0.49
N THR A 111 -19.63 17.94 1.48
CA THR A 111 -21.02 18.46 1.37
C THR A 111 -21.09 19.89 0.82
N ALA A 112 -20.06 20.70 1.06
CA ALA A 112 -19.98 22.08 0.59
C ALA A 112 -19.68 22.21 -0.92
N SER A 113 -19.13 21.17 -1.55
CA SER A 113 -18.73 21.17 -2.95
C SER A 113 -18.99 19.81 -3.58
N ARG A 114 -20.16 19.62 -4.19
CA ARG A 114 -20.53 18.36 -4.89
C ARG A 114 -19.54 17.96 -6.00
N THR A 115 -18.68 18.88 -6.44
CA THR A 115 -17.69 18.69 -7.50
C THR A 115 -16.31 18.28 -6.98
N TRP A 116 -15.94 18.62 -5.75
CA TRP A 116 -14.59 18.32 -5.24
C TRP A 116 -14.57 16.99 -4.49
N ARG A 117 -13.80 16.04 -5.01
CA ARG A 117 -13.50 14.78 -4.33
C ARG A 117 -12.11 14.88 -3.73
N GLY A 118 -11.97 14.39 -2.51
CA GLY A 118 -10.67 14.22 -1.87
C GLY A 118 -9.69 13.35 -2.66
N PRO A 119 -8.40 13.30 -2.26
CA PRO A 119 -7.47 12.33 -2.80
C PRO A 119 -7.93 10.90 -2.49
N VAL A 120 -7.69 9.99 -3.42
CA VAL A 120 -7.82 8.55 -3.16
C VAL A 120 -6.67 8.13 -2.26
N VAL A 121 -6.99 7.43 -1.16
CA VAL A 121 -5.99 6.97 -0.20
C VAL A 121 -5.94 5.46 -0.24
N CYS A 122 -4.81 4.91 -0.68
CA CYS A 122 -4.58 3.48 -0.74
C CYS A 122 -3.55 3.08 0.31
N LEU A 123 -3.93 2.19 1.22
CA LEU A 123 -3.06 1.67 2.29
C LEU A 123 -3.16 0.16 2.33
N GLU A 124 -2.16 -0.48 2.91
CA GLU A 124 -2.20 -1.91 3.21
C GLU A 124 -3.30 -2.21 4.24
N ASN A 125 -3.91 -3.38 4.14
CA ASN A 125 -4.98 -3.82 5.02
C ASN A 125 -4.57 -3.86 6.49
N ARG A 126 -3.32 -4.25 6.81
CA ARG A 126 -2.81 -4.17 8.19
C ARG A 126 -2.81 -2.75 8.74
N VAL A 127 -2.56 -1.75 7.88
CA VAL A 127 -2.57 -0.34 8.29
C VAL A 127 -4.01 0.10 8.52
N TRP A 128 -4.93 -0.26 7.62
CA TRP A 128 -6.36 0.00 7.81
C TRP A 128 -6.91 -0.63 9.10
N ALA A 129 -6.57 -1.90 9.36
CA ALA A 129 -6.95 -2.58 10.59
C ALA A 129 -6.42 -1.85 11.83
N SER A 130 -5.15 -1.45 11.84
CA SER A 130 -4.55 -0.70 12.95
C SER A 130 -5.22 0.68 13.17
N LEU A 131 -5.57 1.39 12.09
CA LEU A 131 -6.30 2.65 12.19
C LEU A 131 -7.68 2.43 12.81
N TYR A 132 -8.40 1.41 12.36
CA TYR A 132 -9.73 1.07 12.87
C TYR A 132 -9.70 0.70 14.36
N GLU A 133 -8.77 -0.16 14.79
CA GLU A 133 -8.59 -0.54 16.21
C GLU A 133 -8.34 0.67 17.11
N ARG A 134 -7.57 1.64 16.60
CA ARG A 134 -7.26 2.89 17.31
C ARG A 134 -8.41 3.90 17.29
N GLY A 135 -9.50 3.61 16.58
CA GLY A 135 -10.59 4.56 16.34
C GLY A 135 -10.10 5.79 15.58
N LEU A 136 -9.26 5.59 14.55
CA LEU A 136 -8.82 6.62 13.63
C LEU A 136 -9.50 6.40 12.27
N THR A 137 -9.90 7.50 11.62
CA THR A 137 -10.38 7.50 10.25
C THR A 137 -9.58 8.49 9.40
N VAL A 138 -9.49 8.23 8.11
CA VAL A 138 -8.94 9.18 7.15
C VAL A 138 -10.05 10.19 6.80
N THR A 139 -9.72 11.45 6.63
CA THR A 139 -10.67 12.52 6.26
C THR A 139 -10.73 12.71 4.75
N GLY A 140 -11.64 13.56 4.28
CA GLY A 140 -11.74 13.89 2.86
C GLY A 140 -10.49 14.54 2.28
N ASP A 141 -9.66 15.18 3.09
CA ASP A 141 -8.37 15.77 2.73
C ASP A 141 -7.17 14.83 2.99
N GLY A 142 -7.42 13.57 3.37
CA GLY A 142 -6.38 12.57 3.58
C GLY A 142 -5.71 12.61 4.96
N ARG A 143 -6.19 13.44 5.90
CA ARG A 143 -5.65 13.50 7.27
C ARG A 143 -6.26 12.42 8.16
N LEU A 144 -5.50 11.93 9.14
CA LEU A 144 -6.02 11.02 10.16
C LEU A 144 -6.69 11.82 11.28
N VAL A 145 -7.93 11.45 11.62
CA VAL A 145 -8.69 12.02 12.75
C VAL A 145 -9.24 10.91 13.64
N SER A 146 -9.33 11.19 14.94
CA SER A 146 -9.98 10.28 15.89
C SER A 146 -11.49 10.26 15.66
N THR A 147 -12.06 9.08 15.47
CA THR A 147 -13.52 8.85 15.48
C THR A 147 -14.05 8.78 16.91
N ARG A 148 -13.18 8.49 17.89
CA ARG A 148 -13.54 8.63 19.30
C ARG A 148 -13.72 10.11 19.56
N MET A 149 -14.97 10.54 19.74
CA MET A 149 -15.28 11.88 20.24
C MET A 149 -14.61 12.02 21.61
N SER A 150 -13.49 12.73 21.65
CA SER A 150 -12.96 13.29 22.89
C SER A 150 -13.81 14.50 23.26
N GLY A 151 -15.08 14.25 23.60
CA GLY A 151 -15.90 15.24 24.27
C GLY A 151 -15.52 15.28 25.75
N PRO A 152 -15.68 16.42 26.45
CA PRO A 152 -15.78 16.40 27.90
C PRO A 152 -16.84 15.35 28.25
N ALA A 153 -16.51 14.41 29.15
CA ALA A 153 -17.46 13.39 29.59
C ALA A 153 -18.77 14.11 29.90
N THR A 154 -19.87 13.78 29.23
CA THR A 154 -21.16 14.36 29.61
C THR A 154 -21.69 13.56 30.78
N ASP A 155 -22.08 14.24 31.83
CA ASP A 155 -22.83 13.63 32.92
C ASP A 155 -24.20 13.15 32.40
N PRO A 156 -25.00 12.36 33.16
CA PRO A 156 -26.32 11.91 32.73
C PRO A 156 -27.31 13.06 32.40
N THR A 157 -26.97 14.32 32.72
CA THR A 157 -27.73 15.51 32.34
C THR A 157 -27.32 16.10 30.98
N GLY A 158 -26.34 15.51 30.30
CA GLY A 158 -25.85 15.99 29.01
C GLY A 158 -24.99 17.26 29.10
N MET A 159 -24.54 17.64 30.31
CA MET A 159 -23.67 18.79 30.49
C MET A 159 -22.21 18.36 30.35
N PRO A 160 -21.38 19.14 29.62
CA PRO A 160 -19.96 18.85 29.48
C PRO A 160 -19.29 18.93 30.86
N VAL A 161 -18.75 17.83 31.37
CA VAL A 161 -17.98 17.83 32.62
C VAL A 161 -16.65 18.51 32.32
N ILE A 162 -16.52 19.76 32.80
CA ILE A 162 -15.24 20.43 32.91
C ILE A 162 -14.45 19.66 33.97
N GLN A 163 -13.38 18.96 33.56
CA GLN A 163 -12.45 18.38 34.50
C GLN A 163 -11.75 19.53 35.25
N THR A 164 -12.21 19.82 36.46
CA THR A 164 -11.60 20.84 37.35
C THR A 164 -10.42 20.27 38.14
N THR A 165 -10.26 18.95 38.17
CA THR A 165 -9.13 18.30 38.81
C THR A 165 -7.93 18.22 37.86
N PRO A 166 -6.74 18.67 38.29
CA PRO A 166 -5.53 18.51 37.49
C PRO A 166 -5.27 17.02 37.25
N PRO A 167 -4.77 16.64 36.06
CA PRO A 167 -4.46 15.25 35.77
C PRO A 167 -3.46 14.70 36.80
N PRO A 168 -3.57 13.42 37.18
CA PRO A 168 -2.60 12.79 38.07
C PRO A 168 -1.20 12.93 37.49
N ARG A 169 -0.20 13.14 38.36
CA ARG A 169 1.20 13.45 37.98
C ARG A 169 1.83 12.45 37.01
N ASP A 170 1.29 11.24 36.91
CA ASP A 170 1.81 10.15 36.08
C ASP A 170 0.95 9.86 34.83
N ALA A 171 -0.02 10.73 34.50
CA ALA A 171 -0.79 10.56 33.27
C ALA A 171 0.13 10.74 32.04
N PRO A 172 0.09 9.82 31.06
CA PRO A 172 0.87 9.98 29.83
C PRO A 172 0.43 11.26 29.12
N VAL A 173 1.40 12.10 28.74
CA VAL A 173 1.15 13.33 28.00
C VAL A 173 0.63 12.99 26.61
N ILE A 174 -0.69 12.93 26.45
CA ILE A 174 -1.33 12.72 25.15
C ILE A 174 -1.59 14.09 24.53
N GLY A 175 -0.68 14.53 23.66
CA GLY A 175 -0.94 15.53 22.61
C GLY A 175 -1.36 16.92 23.08
N GLY A 176 -0.39 17.83 23.18
CA GLY A 176 -0.61 19.22 23.55
C GLY A 176 -1.58 19.97 22.62
N TYR A 177 -2.69 20.42 23.20
CA TYR A 177 -3.38 21.64 22.78
C TYR A 177 -3.24 22.64 23.94
N TYR A 178 -2.13 23.38 23.96
CA TYR A 178 -2.08 24.66 24.65
C TYR A 178 -2.48 25.72 23.62
N SER A 179 -3.69 26.26 23.73
CA SER A 179 -4.04 27.55 23.14
C SER A 179 -3.54 28.63 24.11
N PRO A 180 -2.62 29.53 23.71
CA PRO A 180 -2.28 30.68 24.53
C PRO A 180 -3.34 31.77 24.35
N LEU A 181 -4.08 32.06 25.41
CA LEU A 181 -4.65 33.39 25.67
C LEU A 181 -4.51 33.70 27.16
#